data_AF-A0AAN5DB94-F1
#
_entry.id   AF-A0AAN5DB94-F1
#
_cell.length_a   1.000
_cell.length_b   1.000
_cell.length_c   1.000
_cell.angle_alpha   90.00
_cell.angle_beta   90.00
_cell.angle_gamma   90.00
#
_symmetry.space_group_name_H-M   'P 1'
#
loop_
_entity.id
_entity.type
_entity.pdbx_description
1 polymer ?
#
loop_
_entity_poly.entity_id
_entity_poly.type
_entity_poly.pdbx_seq_one_letter_code
_entity_poly.pdbx_strand_id
1 'polypeptide(L)'
;ALDAHPGNHVLTLNKRKGFIKLALETGAQLVPCYGFGENDLYIQAANEQGSLVRRFQTFVKKMWGVSPVIFHGRGVFNYNVGLLPFRKQLNTVLGAPIPVEKTENPSQEQIDSLHEQYIQKLTELFDAHKTKYGVPEDKKLEMH
;
A
#
# COMPACT_ATOMS: atom_id res chain seq x y z
N ALA A 1 0.88 0.92 7.49
CA ALA A 1 1.79 1.57 8.45
C ALA A 1 2.69 0.54 9.10
N LEU A 2 2.15 -0.35 9.93
CA LEU A 2 2.95 -1.30 10.71
C LEU A 2 3.72 -2.36 9.90
N ASP A 3 3.42 -2.53 8.60
CA ASP A 3 4.07 -3.52 7.73
C ASP A 3 4.99 -2.87 6.68
N ALA A 4 5.17 -1.54 6.74
CA ALA A 4 5.99 -0.77 5.80
C ALA A 4 7.48 -0.88 6.17
N HIS A 5 8.05 -2.06 5.98
CA HIS A 5 9.48 -2.34 6.13
C HIS A 5 10.13 -2.47 4.76
N PRO A 6 11.43 -2.11 4.63
CA PRO A 6 12.20 -2.34 3.42
C PRO A 6 12.05 -3.78 2.90
N GLY A 7 11.81 -3.93 1.59
CA GLY A 7 11.61 -5.22 0.94
C GLY A 7 10.23 -5.88 1.13
N ASN A 8 9.34 -5.28 1.93
CA ASN A 8 7.94 -5.73 2.01
C ASN A 8 7.09 -5.04 0.94
N HIS A 9 6.15 -5.78 0.36
CA HIS A 9 5.18 -5.27 -0.61
C HIS A 9 3.76 -5.67 -0.18
N VAL A 10 3.29 -5.08 0.92
CA VAL A 10 2.02 -5.42 1.55
C VAL A 10 1.05 -4.25 1.43
N LEU A 11 -0.11 -4.47 0.82
CA LEU A 11 -1.17 -3.48 0.66
C LEU A 11 -2.42 -3.91 1.43
N THR A 12 -3.00 -2.99 2.20
CA THR A 12 -4.31 -3.23 2.83
C THR A 12 -5.43 -2.82 1.86
N LEU A 13 -5.76 -3.68 0.90
CA LEU A 13 -6.72 -3.38 -0.16
C LEU A 13 -7.93 -4.32 -0.16
N ASN A 14 -7.81 -5.55 0.34
CA ASN A 14 -8.89 -6.55 0.24
C ASN A 14 -10.22 -6.11 0.87
N LYS A 15 -10.11 -5.33 1.96
CA LYS A 15 -11.27 -4.81 2.71
C LYS A 15 -11.71 -3.41 2.25
N ARG A 16 -10.94 -2.75 1.37
CA ARG A 16 -11.13 -1.33 1.01
C ARG A 16 -11.89 -1.19 -0.30
N LYS A 17 -13.20 -1.46 -0.28
CA LYS A 17 -14.05 -1.41 -1.49
C LYS A 17 -14.77 -0.07 -1.71
N GLY A 18 -14.60 0.90 -0.81
CA GLY A 18 -15.32 2.19 -0.87
C GLY A 18 -15.01 3.02 -2.13
N PHE A 19 -13.77 2.98 -2.61
CA PHE A 19 -13.39 3.71 -3.84
C PHE A 19 -14.00 3.07 -5.10
N ILE A 20 -14.17 1.75 -5.09
CA ILE A 20 -14.85 1.01 -6.17
C ILE A 20 -16.33 1.38 -6.22
N LYS A 21 -16.99 1.40 -5.04
CA LYS A 21 -18.38 1.85 -4.92
C LYS A 21 -18.53 3.28 -5.47
N LEU A 22 -17.65 4.19 -5.08
CA LEU A 22 -17.67 5.58 -5.55
C LEU A 22 -17.46 5.68 -7.07
N ALA A 23 -16.54 4.88 -7.64
CA ALA A 23 -16.32 4.82 -9.07
C ALA A 23 -17.57 4.34 -9.82
N LEU A 24 -18.26 3.32 -9.32
CA LEU A 24 -19.53 2.85 -9.87
C LEU A 24 -20.64 3.91 -9.79
N GLU A 25 -20.78 4.60 -8.65
CA GLU A 25 -21.80 5.64 -8.48
C GLU A 25 -21.57 6.86 -9.38
N THR A 26 -20.32 7.16 -9.71
CA THR A 26 -19.92 8.34 -10.49
C THR A 26 -19.66 8.06 -11.96
N GLY A 27 -19.36 6.80 -12.33
CA GLY A 27 -18.85 6.42 -13.65
C GLY A 27 -17.37 6.80 -13.88
N ALA A 28 -16.62 7.11 -12.82
CA ALA A 28 -15.21 7.45 -12.93
C ALA A 28 -14.37 6.22 -13.28
N GLN A 29 -13.43 6.38 -14.23
CA GLN A 29 -12.48 5.32 -14.57
C GLN A 29 -11.49 5.08 -13.42
N LEU A 30 -11.15 3.82 -13.19
CA LEU A 30 -10.18 3.43 -12.17
C LEU A 30 -8.81 3.23 -12.82
N VAL A 31 -7.78 3.90 -12.33
CA VAL A 31 -6.40 3.73 -12.80
C VAL A 31 -5.59 3.03 -11.71
N PRO A 32 -5.11 1.79 -11.93
CA PRO A 32 -4.21 1.12 -10.99
C PRO A 32 -2.87 1.86 -10.91
N CYS A 33 -2.41 2.16 -9.70
CA CYS A 33 -1.16 2.88 -9.46
C CYS A 33 -0.34 2.16 -8.39
N TYR A 34 0.97 2.02 -8.60
CA TYR A 34 1.87 1.42 -7.61
C TYR A 34 3.17 2.22 -7.45
N GLY A 35 3.60 2.44 -6.22
CA GLY A 35 4.85 3.13 -5.87
C GLY A 35 5.93 2.18 -5.39
N PHE A 36 7.06 2.11 -6.10
CA PHE A 36 8.27 1.40 -5.69
C PHE A 36 9.20 2.31 -4.89
N GLY A 37 9.79 1.79 -3.82
CA GLY A 37 10.77 2.50 -2.97
C GLY A 37 10.19 3.26 -1.78
N GLU A 38 8.86 3.27 -1.60
CA GLU A 38 8.19 3.95 -0.48
C GLU A 38 8.66 3.43 0.88
N ASN A 39 8.80 2.11 1.01
CA ASN A 39 9.19 1.45 2.25
C ASN A 39 10.68 1.65 2.60
N ASP A 40 11.49 2.19 1.68
CA ASP A 40 12.92 2.43 1.90
C ASP A 40 13.19 3.85 2.43
N LEU A 41 12.17 4.71 2.47
CA LEU A 41 12.30 6.10 2.90
C LEU A 41 12.52 6.25 4.40
N TYR A 42 12.10 5.27 5.20
CA TYR A 42 12.24 5.26 6.66
C TYR A 42 12.57 3.87 7.15
N ILE A 43 13.34 3.78 8.24
CA ILE A 43 13.56 2.54 8.96
C ILE A 43 12.58 2.53 10.13
N GLN A 44 11.70 1.54 10.17
CA GLN A 44 10.83 1.29 11.32
C GLN A 44 11.55 0.40 12.33
N ALA A 45 11.31 0.66 13.62
CA ALA A 45 11.75 -0.25 14.68
C ALA A 45 11.16 -1.65 14.44
N ALA A 46 11.93 -2.69 14.73
CA ALA A 46 11.49 -4.07 14.59
C ALA A 46 10.22 -4.32 15.42
N ASN A 47 9.15 -4.73 14.74
CA ASN A 47 7.82 -4.95 15.31
C ASN A 47 7.22 -6.24 14.75
N GLU A 48 8.02 -7.31 14.76
CA GLU A 48 7.65 -8.63 14.24
C GLU A 48 6.29 -9.09 14.79
N GLN A 49 5.55 -9.83 13.95
CA GLN A 49 4.25 -10.37 14.34
C GLN A 49 4.41 -11.28 15.57
N GLY A 50 3.59 -11.02 16.60
CA GLY A 50 3.66 -11.75 17.87
C GLY A 50 4.51 -11.07 18.96
N SER A 51 5.40 -10.13 18.61
CA SER A 51 6.23 -9.38 19.57
C SER A 51 5.40 -8.53 20.54
N LEU A 52 5.96 -8.23 21.72
CA LEU A 52 5.32 -7.35 22.71
C LEU A 52 5.09 -5.94 22.13
N VAL A 53 6.04 -5.43 21.34
CA VAL A 53 5.93 -4.14 20.64
C VAL A 53 4.74 -4.16 19.69
N ARG A 54 4.59 -5.21 18.86
CA ARG A 54 3.47 -5.34 17.93
C ARG A 54 2.13 -5.48 18.65
N ARG A 55 2.07 -6.22 19.77
CA ARG A 55 0.86 -6.35 20.60
C ARG A 55 0.43 -5.00 21.16
N PHE A 56 1.36 -4.23 21.71
CA PHE A 56 1.09 -2.88 22.20
C PHE A 56 0.63 -1.94 21.08
N GLN A 57 1.35 -1.89 19.95
CA GLN A 57 0.98 -1.06 18.79
C GLN A 57 -0.41 -1.40 18.24
N THR A 58 -0.77 -2.69 18.22
CA THR A 58 -2.08 -3.17 17.78
C THR A 58 -3.18 -2.79 18.77
N PHE A 59 -2.90 -2.89 20.07
CA PHE A 59 -3.81 -2.45 21.12
C PHE A 59 -4.09 -0.94 21.05
N VAL A 60 -3.05 -0.11 20.96
CA VAL A 60 -3.21 1.35 20.82
C VAL A 60 -3.94 1.70 19.52
N LYS A 61 -3.60 1.06 18.39
CA LYS A 61 -4.32 1.24 17.13
C LYS A 61 -5.81 0.91 17.26
N LYS A 62 -6.16 -0.17 17.97
CA LYS A 62 -7.56 -0.56 18.20
C LYS A 62 -8.30 0.45 19.06
N MET A 63 -7.62 1.05 20.04
CA MET A 63 -8.25 2.01 20.95
C MET A 63 -8.37 3.41 20.34
N TRP A 64 -7.31 3.91 19.66
CA TRP A 64 -7.17 5.31 19.25
C TRP A 64 -7.23 5.51 17.73
N GLY A 65 -7.38 4.43 16.94
CA GLY A 65 -7.44 4.47 15.47
C GLY A 65 -6.09 4.70 14.78
N VAL A 66 -5.10 5.24 15.48
CA VAL A 66 -3.73 5.47 14.99
C VAL A 66 -2.74 4.58 15.73
N SER A 67 -1.79 4.01 15.01
CA SER A 67 -0.74 3.19 15.62
C SER A 67 0.48 4.06 15.94
N PRO A 68 1.08 3.95 17.14
CA PRO A 68 2.31 4.66 17.46
C PRO A 68 3.46 4.05 16.64
N VAL A 69 3.92 4.79 15.62
CA VAL A 69 5.00 4.35 14.73
C VAL A 69 6.32 4.91 15.25
N ILE A 70 7.24 4.01 15.61
CA ILE A 70 8.63 4.38 15.90
C ILE A 70 9.41 4.16 14.62
N PHE A 71 9.75 5.26 13.94
CA PHE A 71 10.55 5.25 12.73
C PHE A 71 11.65 6.29 12.83
N HIS A 72 12.73 6.07 12.11
CA HIS A 72 13.76 7.08 11.91
C HIS A 72 14.15 7.17 10.44
N GLY A 73 14.48 8.39 10.04
CA GLY A 73 15.11 8.72 8.79
C GLY A 73 16.44 9.43 9.05
N ARG A 74 16.75 10.44 8.24
CA ARG A 74 17.94 11.30 8.40
C ARG A 74 17.64 12.57 9.20
N GLY A 75 18.67 13.12 9.84
CA GLY A 75 18.65 14.45 10.43
C GLY A 75 18.87 15.55 9.38
N VAL A 76 18.66 16.80 9.78
CA VAL A 76 18.94 17.98 8.93
C VAL A 76 20.44 18.17 8.72
N PHE A 77 21.24 17.85 9.74
CA PHE A 77 22.70 18.06 9.76
C PHE A 77 23.53 16.77 9.96
N ASN A 78 22.91 15.66 10.36
CA ASN A 78 23.54 14.35 10.53
C ASN A 78 22.72 13.26 9.83
N TYR A 79 23.35 12.37 9.07
CA TYR A 79 22.66 11.33 8.28
C TYR A 79 22.21 10.11 9.09
N ASN A 80 22.54 10.04 10.39
CA ASN A 80 22.36 8.82 11.18
C ASN A 80 21.00 8.72 11.90
N VAL A 81 20.40 9.84 12.35
CA VAL A 81 19.12 9.83 13.08
C VAL A 81 18.34 11.14 12.83
N GLY A 82 17.06 11.04 12.47
CA GLY A 82 16.13 12.18 12.39
C GLY A 82 14.76 11.80 11.83
N LEU A 83 13.95 12.81 11.49
CA LEU A 83 12.57 12.63 11.00
C LEU A 83 12.41 12.84 9.48
N LEU A 84 13.47 13.22 8.76
CA LEU A 84 13.41 13.42 7.30
C LEU A 84 13.58 12.09 6.57
N PRO A 85 12.92 11.88 5.42
CA PRO A 85 13.06 10.63 4.67
C PRO A 85 14.48 10.47 4.13
N PHE A 86 14.96 9.23 4.07
CA PHE A 86 16.20 8.90 3.37
C PHE A 86 16.11 9.27 1.88
N ARG A 87 17.26 9.60 1.29
CA ARG A 87 17.34 9.88 -0.15
C ARG A 87 17.34 8.55 -0.91
N LYS A 88 16.14 8.04 -1.18
CA LYS A 88 15.91 6.84 -1.98
C LYS A 88 15.06 7.19 -3.19
N GLN A 89 15.22 6.42 -4.26
CA GLN A 89 14.44 6.61 -5.47
C GLN A 89 13.00 6.16 -5.24
N LEU A 90 12.04 7.01 -5.61
CA LEU A 90 10.62 6.70 -5.60
C LEU A 90 10.14 6.62 -7.04
N ASN A 91 9.61 5.48 -7.46
CA ASN A 91 9.12 5.28 -8.83
C ASN A 91 7.65 4.89 -8.80
N THR A 92 6.77 5.74 -9.32
CA THR A 92 5.34 5.45 -9.46
C THR A 92 5.06 4.96 -10.88
N VAL A 93 4.39 3.82 -10.99
CA VAL A 93 3.87 3.29 -12.25
C VAL A 93 2.36 3.40 -12.29
N LEU A 94 1.83 3.72 -13.48
CA LEU A 94 0.41 3.86 -13.74
C LEU A 94 -0.01 2.80 -14.77
N GLY A 95 -1.07 2.08 -14.47
CA GLY A 95 -1.67 1.10 -15.36
C GLY A 95 -2.65 1.73 -16.36
N ALA A 96 -3.22 0.88 -17.21
CA ALA A 96 -4.29 1.29 -18.10
C ALA A 96 -5.58 1.62 -17.30
N PRO A 97 -6.37 2.63 -17.71
CA PRO A 97 -7.66 2.89 -17.11
C PRO A 97 -8.62 1.71 -17.27
N ILE A 98 -9.35 1.40 -16.20
CA ILE A 98 -10.45 0.44 -16.18
C ILE A 98 -11.74 1.23 -16.40
N PRO A 99 -12.45 1.03 -17.52
CA PRO A 99 -13.75 1.64 -17.76
C PRO A 99 -14.77 1.20 -16.71
N VAL A 100 -15.59 2.13 -16.24
CA VAL A 100 -16.63 1.87 -15.24
C VAL A 100 -17.96 2.41 -15.76
N GLU A 101 -18.98 1.56 -15.77
CA GLU A 101 -20.34 1.96 -16.11
C GLU A 101 -21.04 2.51 -14.86
N LYS A 102 -21.63 3.70 -15.00
CA LYS A 102 -22.29 4.38 -13.87
C LYS A 102 -23.53 3.59 -13.42
N THR A 103 -23.60 3.27 -12.13
CA THR A 103 -24.73 2.59 -11.48
C THR A 103 -25.12 3.35 -10.22
N GLU A 104 -26.36 3.84 -10.10
CA GLU A 104 -26.79 4.67 -8.96
C GLU A 104 -26.78 3.93 -7.62
N ASN A 105 -27.07 2.62 -7.63
CA ASN A 105 -27.08 1.76 -6.43
C ASN A 105 -26.35 0.44 -6.74
N PRO A 106 -25.00 0.43 -6.78
CA PRO A 106 -24.24 -0.74 -7.17
C PRO A 106 -24.46 -1.88 -6.15
N SER A 107 -24.69 -3.09 -6.67
CA SER A 107 -24.79 -4.28 -5.84
C SER A 107 -23.42 -4.67 -5.26
N GLN A 108 -23.43 -5.45 -4.17
CA GLN A 108 -22.18 -5.94 -3.59
C GLN A 108 -21.38 -6.80 -4.59
N GLU A 109 -22.07 -7.54 -5.45
CA GLU A 109 -21.45 -8.37 -6.49
C GLU A 109 -20.73 -7.51 -7.55
N GLN A 110 -21.35 -6.40 -7.98
CA GLN A 110 -20.70 -5.46 -8.91
C GLN A 110 -19.46 -4.82 -8.30
N ILE A 111 -19.55 -4.42 -7.03
CA ILE A 111 -18.41 -3.88 -6.28
C ILE A 111 -17.30 -4.92 -6.18
N ASP A 112 -17.63 -6.16 -5.86
CA ASP A 112 -16.65 -7.23 -5.66
C ASP A 112 -15.97 -7.62 -6.98
N SER A 113 -16.73 -7.72 -8.06
CA SER A 113 -16.21 -8.01 -9.39
C SER A 113 -15.26 -6.92 -9.90
N LEU A 114 -15.64 -5.64 -9.81
CA LEU A 114 -14.77 -4.53 -10.23
C LEU A 114 -13.54 -4.40 -9.32
N HIS A 115 -13.69 -4.68 -8.03
CA HIS A 115 -12.58 -4.69 -7.09
C HIS A 115 -11.57 -5.81 -7.40
N GLU A 116 -12.04 -7.02 -7.72
CA GLU A 116 -11.20 -8.14 -8.15
C GLU A 116 -10.43 -7.79 -9.43
N GLN A 117 -11.11 -7.20 -10.42
CA GLN A 117 -10.47 -6.71 -11.63
C GLN A 117 -9.39 -5.65 -11.35
N TYR A 118 -9.66 -4.72 -10.43
CA TYR A 118 -8.68 -3.73 -10.01
C TYR A 118 -7.45 -4.37 -9.35
N ILE A 119 -7.65 -5.32 -8.42
CA ILE A 119 -6.55 -6.05 -7.76
C ILE A 119 -5.73 -6.83 -8.78
N GLN A 120 -6.37 -7.51 -9.72
CA GLN A 120 -5.69 -8.26 -10.77
C GLN A 120 -4.80 -7.33 -11.59
N LYS A 121 -5.34 -6.19 -12.08
CA LYS A 121 -4.59 -5.22 -12.88
C LYS A 121 -3.44 -4.59 -12.10
N LEU A 122 -3.63 -4.31 -10.82
CA LEU A 122 -2.59 -3.79 -9.95
C LEU A 122 -1.46 -4.82 -9.74
N THR A 123 -1.81 -6.11 -9.61
CA THR A 123 -0.86 -7.21 -9.45
C THR A 123 -0.06 -7.42 -10.74
N GLU A 124 -0.73 -7.43 -11.90
CA GLU A 124 -0.08 -7.46 -13.23
C GLU A 124 0.89 -6.28 -13.39
N LEU A 125 0.48 -5.07 -13.00
CA LEU A 125 1.31 -3.86 -13.07
C LEU A 125 2.55 -3.97 -12.17
N PHE A 126 2.39 -4.52 -10.96
CA PHE A 126 3.51 -4.79 -10.07
C PHE A 126 4.48 -5.79 -10.68
N ASP A 127 3.99 -6.95 -11.11
CA ASP A 127 4.83 -8.03 -11.65
C ASP A 127 5.58 -7.60 -12.92
N ALA A 128 4.97 -6.79 -13.78
CA ALA A 128 5.60 -6.26 -14.98
C ALA A 128 6.76 -5.29 -14.70
N HIS A 129 6.80 -4.67 -13.52
CA HIS A 129 7.75 -3.60 -13.20
C HIS A 129 8.68 -3.92 -12.02
N LYS A 130 8.41 -4.97 -11.23
CA LYS A 130 9.13 -5.25 -9.99
C LYS A 130 10.64 -5.40 -10.18
N THR A 131 11.09 -6.16 -11.17
CA THR A 131 12.52 -6.40 -11.44
C THR A 131 13.23 -5.12 -11.91
N LYS A 132 12.55 -4.27 -12.69
CA LYS A 132 13.06 -2.97 -13.14
C LYS A 132 13.40 -2.05 -11.97
N TYR A 133 12.65 -2.14 -10.87
CA TYR A 133 12.84 -1.29 -9.69
C TYR A 133 13.48 -2.02 -8.51
N GLY A 134 14.24 -3.09 -8.78
CA GLY A 134 15.10 -3.75 -7.80
C GLY A 134 14.38 -4.72 -6.86
N VAL A 135 13.15 -5.11 -7.18
CA VAL A 135 12.41 -6.15 -6.44
C VAL A 135 12.69 -7.52 -7.07
N PRO A 136 13.09 -8.54 -6.29
CA PRO A 136 13.33 -9.89 -6.78
C PRO A 136 12.11 -10.52 -7.47
N GLU A 137 12.34 -11.43 -8.42
CA GLU A 137 11.28 -12.05 -9.23
C GLU A 137 10.35 -12.95 -8.40
N ASP A 138 10.86 -13.59 -7.36
CA ASP A 138 10.11 -14.45 -6.43
C ASP A 138 9.18 -13.67 -5.51
N LYS A 139 9.41 -12.36 -5.33
CA LYS A 139 8.55 -11.51 -4.51
C LYS A 139 7.21 -11.28 -5.19
N LYS A 140 6.17 -11.37 -4.38
CA LYS A 140 4.77 -11.14 -4.76
C LYS A 140 4.19 -9.98 -3.99
N LEU A 141 3.16 -9.37 -4.57
CA LEU A 141 2.36 -8.35 -3.92
C LEU A 141 1.37 -9.02 -2.96
N GLU A 142 1.48 -8.72 -1.67
CA GLU A 142 0.59 -9.28 -0.64
C GLU A 142 -0.58 -8.31 -0.38
N MET A 143 -1.80 -8.85 -0.35
CA MET A 143 -3.03 -8.08 -0.13
C MET A 143 -3.67 -8.49 1.20
N HIS A 144 -3.89 -7.51 2.09
CA HIS A 144 -4.54 -7.66 3.40
C HIS A 144 -5.88 -6.91 3.51
#